data_AF-A0A975EH33-F1
#
_entry.id   AF-A0A975EH33-F1
#
_cell.length_a   1.000
_cell.length_b   1.000
_cell.length_c   1.000
_cell.angle_alpha   90.00
_cell.angle_beta   90.00
_cell.angle_gamma   90.00
#
_symmetry.space_group_name_H-M   'P 1'
#
loop_
_entity.id
_entity.type
_entity.pdbx_description
1 polymer ?
#
loop_
_entity_poly.entity_id
_entity_poly.type
_entity_poly.pdbx_seq_one_letter_code
_entity_poly.pdbx_strand_id
1 'polypeptide(L)' 'MPTPEQSARETIDAQLAAAGWAVQDIKELNLSASRGVAVRELQSFGGPADYILFVDGKALGIIEELNAILVA' A
#
# COMPACT_ATOMS: atom_id res chain seq x y z
N MET A 1 14.47 -15.89 -10.03
CA MET A 1 13.60 -15.01 -10.82
C MET A 1 12.52 -14.51 -9.88
N PRO A 2 12.25 -13.20 -9.80
CA PRO A 2 11.12 -12.72 -9.01
C PRO A 2 9.84 -13.34 -9.56
N THR A 3 8.89 -13.65 -8.67
CA THR A 3 7.57 -14.08 -9.13
C THR A 3 6.86 -12.90 -9.81
N PRO A 4 5.85 -13.16 -10.66
CA PRO A 4 5.02 -12.09 -11.23
C PRO A 4 4.47 -11.13 -10.16
N GLU A 5 4.08 -11.67 -9.00
CA GLU A 5 3.55 -10.93 -7.86
C GLU A 5 4.61 -10.03 -7.22
N GLN A 6 5.84 -10.51 -7.09
CA GLN A 6 6.95 -9.69 -6.58
C GLN A 6 7.29 -8.53 -7.51
N SER A 7 7.30 -8.77 -8.82
CA SER A 7 7.60 -7.73 -9.82
C SER A 7 6.50 -6.65 -9.85
N ALA A 8 5.24 -7.08 -9.69
CA ALA A 8 4.12 -6.17 -9.60
C ALA A 8 4.14 -5.34 -8.31
N ARG A 9 4.53 -5.95 -7.17
CA ARG A 9 4.73 -5.23 -5.89
C ARG A 9 5.80 -4.14 -5.99
N GLU A 10 6.96 -4.47 -6.59
CA GLU A 10 8.02 -3.47 -6.82
C GLU A 10 7.54 -2.30 -7.68
N THR A 11 6.71 -2.59 -8.68
CA THR A 11 6.12 -1.55 -9.56
C THR A 11 5.18 -0.64 -8.79
N ILE A 12 4.30 -1.18 -7.95
CA ILE A 12 3.34 -0.40 -7.15
C ILE A 12 4.06 0.43 -6.10
N ASP A 13 5.06 -0.14 -5.41
CA ASP A 13 5.88 0.59 -4.45
C ASP A 13 6.56 1.80 -5.09
N ALA A 14 7.11 1.63 -6.30
CA ALA A 14 7.73 2.71 -7.05
C ALA A 14 6.72 3.80 -7.43
N GLN A 15 5.51 3.42 -7.87
CA GLN A 15 4.44 4.37 -8.20
C GLN A 15 3.95 5.15 -6.98
N LEU A 16 3.73 4.47 -5.85
CA LEU A 16 3.32 5.08 -4.59
C LEU A 16 4.40 6.04 -4.07
N ALA A 17 5.66 5.61 -4.07
CA ALA A 17 6.78 6.46 -3.68
C ALA A 17 6.91 7.69 -4.59
N ALA A 18 6.77 7.53 -5.91
CA ALA A 18 6.78 8.63 -6.86
C ALA A 18 5.61 9.61 -6.66
N ALA A 19 4.46 9.10 -6.20
CA ALA A 19 3.31 9.91 -5.82
C ALA A 19 3.44 10.55 -4.42
N GLY A 20 4.57 10.38 -3.74
CA GLY A 20 4.87 10.99 -2.44
C GLY A 20 4.34 10.21 -1.23
N TRP A 21 3.96 8.94 -1.41
CA TRP A 21 3.52 8.08 -0.31
C TRP A 21 4.71 7.47 0.42
N ALA A 22 4.65 7.45 1.75
CA ALA A 22 5.54 6.62 2.57
C ALA A 22 5.02 5.17 2.55
N VAL A 23 5.66 4.33 1.76
CA VAL A 23 5.38 2.89 1.70
C VAL A 23 6.05 2.19 2.87
N GLN A 24 5.27 1.47 3.67
CA GLN A 24 5.71 0.83 4.91
C GLN A 24 5.15 -0.59 5.00
N ASP A 25 5.88 -1.50 5.62
CA ASP A 25 5.34 -2.79 6.02
C ASP A 25 4.54 -2.65 7.33
N ILE A 26 3.54 -3.51 7.57
CA ILE A 26 2.72 -3.48 8.80
C ILE A 26 3.56 -3.50 10.09
N LYS A 27 4.76 -4.10 10.04
CA LYS A 27 5.71 -4.17 11.16
C LYS A 27 6.36 -2.82 11.48
N GLU A 28 6.39 -1.92 10.53
CA GLU A 28 7.02 -0.60 10.63
C GLU A 28 5.98 0.52 10.67
N LEU A 29 4.70 0.18 10.94
CA LEU A 29 3.56 1.09 10.85
C LEU A 29 3.80 2.39 11.63
N ASN A 30 4.01 3.47 10.88
CA ASN A 30 4.06 4.83 11.35
C ASN A 30 3.20 5.72 10.45
N LEU A 31 1.94 5.91 10.84
CA LEU A 31 0.98 6.76 10.13
C LEU A 31 1.35 8.25 10.15
N SER A 32 2.31 8.65 10.98
CA SER A 32 2.83 10.01 11.08
C SER A 32 4.10 10.22 10.24
N ALA A 33 4.61 9.18 9.56
CA ALA A 33 5.83 9.26 8.76
C ALA A 33 5.69 10.22 7.56
N SER A 34 4.48 10.40 7.04
CA SER A 34 4.16 11.39 6.03
C SER A 34 2.66 11.69 6.00
N ARG A 35 2.24 12.64 5.16
CA ARG A 35 0.82 12.91 4.92
C ARG A 35 0.10 11.71 4.29
N GLY A 36 0.76 10.97 3.39
CA GLY A 36 0.21 9.81 2.68
C GLY A 36 1.00 8.55 3.01
N VAL A 37 0.41 7.61 3.76
CA VAL A 37 1.09 6.37 4.18
C VAL A 37 0.42 5.17 3.51
N ALA A 38 1.20 4.37 2.79
CA ALA A 38 0.73 3.14 2.18
C ALA A 38 1.32 1.96 2.96
N VAL A 39 0.46 1.12 3.54
CA VAL A 39 0.88 0.00 4.39
C VAL A 39 0.70 -1.30 3.62
N ARG A 40 1.80 -2.01 3.37
CA ARG A 40 1.81 -3.34 2.75
C ARG A 40 1.26 -4.38 3.70
N GLU A 41 0.52 -5.33 3.13
CA GLU A 41 0.07 -6.56 3.79
C GLU A 41 -0.79 -6.35 5.04
N LEU A 42 -2.09 -6.16 4.81
CA LEU A 42 -3.06 -6.74 5.72
C LEU A 42 -3.53 -8.04 5.09
N GLN A 43 -3.18 -9.17 5.71
CA GLN A 43 -4.06 -10.34 5.66
C GLN A 43 -5.39 -9.87 6.29
N SER A 44 -6.22 -9.20 5.48
CA SER A 44 -7.43 -8.57 5.97
C SER A 44 -8.39 -9.69 6.38
N PHE A 45 -9.11 -9.47 7.47
CA PHE A 45 -10.10 -10.40 8.03
C PHE A 45 -11.24 -10.76 7.05
N GLY A 46 -11.22 -10.27 5.81
CA GLY A 46 -12.19 -10.55 4.74
C GLY A 46 -11.61 -10.78 3.33
N GLY A 47 -10.28 -10.85 3.14
CA GLY A 47 -9.64 -11.04 1.81
C GLY A 47 -8.23 -10.45 1.71
N PRO A 48 -7.44 -10.74 0.66
CA PRO A 48 -6.09 -10.21 0.48
C PRO A 48 -6.15 -8.74 0.03
N ALA A 49 -5.88 -7.79 0.94
CA ALA A 49 -5.58 -6.42 0.55
C ALA A 49 -4.05 -6.25 0.50
N ASP A 50 -3.50 -5.91 -0.65
CA ASP A 50 -2.06 -5.74 -0.84
C ASP A 50 -1.57 -4.46 -0.14
N TYR A 51 -2.38 -3.39 -0.16
CA TYR A 51 -2.07 -2.14 0.52
C TYR A 51 -3.29 -1.52 1.20
N ILE A 52 -3.06 -0.86 2.34
CA ILE A 52 -4.01 0.11 2.92
C ILE A 52 -3.40 1.50 2.84
N LEU A 53 -4.18 2.43 2.31
CA LEU A 53 -3.81 3.82 2.13
C LEU A 53 -4.35 4.67 3.27
N PHE A 54 -3.50 5.49 3.86
CA PHE A 54 -3.83 6.45 4.90
C PHE A 54 -3.47 7.86 4.47
N VAL A 55 -4.35 8.83 4.71
CA VAL A 55 -4.06 10.26 4.57
C VAL A 55 -4.33 10.96 5.90
N ASP A 56 -3.37 11.73 6.37
CA ASP A 56 -3.45 12.43 7.67
C ASP A 56 -3.81 11.46 8.82
N GLY A 57 -3.25 10.23 8.77
CA GLY A 57 -3.48 9.16 9.74
C GLY A 57 -4.84 8.47 9.66
N LYS A 58 -5.68 8.79 8.66
CA LYS A 58 -7.00 8.19 8.46
C LYS A 58 -6.99 7.27 7.25
N ALA A 59 -7.61 6.09 7.37
CA ALA A 59 -7.76 5.17 6.25
C ALA A 59 -8.59 5.83 5.14
N LEU A 60 -8.04 5.85 3.93
CA LEU A 60 -8.65 6.40 2.72
C LEU A 60 -9.19 5.27 1.83
N GLY A 61 -8.48 4.14 1.76
CA GLY A 61 -8.87 3.03 0.90
C GLY A 61 -7.89 1.88 0.94
N ILE A 62 -8.14 0.87 0.11
CA ILE A 62 -7.31 -0.31 -0.03
C ILE A 62 -7.01 -0.58 -1.51
N ILE A 63 -5.87 -1.19 -1.78
CA ILE A 63 -5.52 -1.72 -3.10
C ILE A 63 -5.62 -3.24 -3.01
N GLU A 64 -6.59 -3.82 -3.70
CA GLU A 64 -6.89 -5.27 -3.67
C GLU A 64 -6.48 -6.01 -4.94
N GLU A 65 -5.97 -5.31 -5.96
CA GLU A 65 -5.46 -5.93 -7.18
C GLU A 65 -4.35 -5.07 -7.78
N LEU A 66 -3.31 -5.74 -8.31
CA LEU A 66 -2.11 -5.17 -8.93
C LEU A 66 -2.37 -4.28 -10.18
N ASN A 67 -3.63 -3.92 -10.47
CA ASN A 67 -4.05 -3.17 -11.65
C ASN A 67 -5.05 -2.03 -11.38
N ALA A 68 -5.53 -1.81 -10.14
CA ALA A 68 -6.53 -0.78 -9.88
C ALA A 68 -6.23 0.04 -8.62
N ILE A 69 -5.95 1.33 -8.81
CA ILE A 69 -5.98 2.32 -7.74
C ILE A 69 -7.46 2.68 -7.52
N LEU A 70 -8.13 2.04 -6.57
CA LEU A 70 -9.42 2.50 -6.07
C LEU A 70 -9.17 3.52 -4.96
N VAL A 71 -9.36 4.81 -5.24
CA VAL A 71 -9.49 5.85 -4.20
C VAL A 71 -10.98 6.10 -4.02
N ALA A 72 -11.52 5.75 -2.85
CA ALA A 72 -12.89 6.06 -2.45
C ALA A 72 -12.96 7.42 -1.73
#